data_AF-A0A1X2I8J5-F1
#
_entry.id   AF-A0A1X2I8J5-F1
#
_cell.length_a   1.000
_cell.length_b   1.000
_cell.length_c   1.000
_cell.angle_alpha   90.00
_cell.angle_beta   90.00
_cell.angle_gamma   90.00
#
_symmetry.space_group_name_H-M   'P 1'
#
loop_
_entity.id
_entity.type
_entity.pdbx_description
1 polymer ?
#
loop_
_entity_poly.entity_id
_entity_poly.type
_entity_poly.pdbx_seq_one_letter_code
_entity_poly.pdbx_strand_id
1 'polypeptide(L)'
;MRYCAFHRKPFPSHLLQRFEIGLHPETRAAWAFPSDAGDHRGYYAKLNPAVLSHVQKQDHKRLFRGAARYPKNMNQYLDQRMMQTLVKQASLVKYTRTPTAPGDDYQCVLQLKPPPLSSISAPDITTYALFTPSWQPLYDALLAHLGDEDDVPATLGVVKSIDSVPFAVALFRYQLWLQSLTPSLLKA
;
A
#
# COMPACT_ATOMS: atom_id res chain seq x y z
N MET A 1 0.32 -4.45 -17.57
CA MET A 1 0.84 -5.77 -17.14
C MET A 1 2.36 -5.74 -17.07
N ARG A 2 2.97 -6.43 -16.11
CA ARG A 2 4.44 -6.63 -16.00
C ARG A 2 4.75 -8.09 -15.60
N TYR A 3 5.94 -8.56 -15.92
CA TYR A 3 6.35 -9.95 -15.65
C TYR A 3 6.82 -10.12 -14.20
N CYS A 4 6.18 -11.00 -13.43
CA CYS A 4 6.60 -11.33 -12.07
C CYS A 4 7.72 -12.35 -12.10
N ALA A 5 8.90 -11.98 -11.62
CA ALA A 5 10.10 -12.80 -11.66
C ALA A 5 10.01 -14.05 -10.78
N PHE A 6 9.24 -13.98 -9.68
CA PHE A 6 9.01 -15.12 -8.79
C PHE A 6 8.07 -16.17 -9.40
N HIS A 7 6.88 -15.73 -9.86
CA HIS A 7 5.87 -16.64 -10.43
C HIS A 7 6.10 -16.98 -11.91
N ARG A 8 7.06 -16.33 -12.56
CA ARG A 8 7.39 -16.52 -13.99
C ARG A 8 6.21 -16.34 -14.94
N LYS A 9 5.34 -15.35 -14.65
CA LYS A 9 4.18 -15.03 -15.49
C LYS A 9 3.78 -13.54 -15.39
N PRO A 10 2.99 -13.01 -16.35
CA PRO A 10 2.48 -11.64 -16.28
C PRO A 10 1.48 -11.42 -15.14
N PHE A 11 1.54 -10.25 -14.51
CA PHE A 11 0.59 -9.78 -13.50
C PHE A 11 0.24 -8.29 -13.74
N PRO A 12 -0.91 -7.82 -13.25
CA PRO A 12 -1.21 -6.39 -13.17
C PRO A 12 -0.13 -5.65 -12.37
N SER A 13 0.32 -4.50 -12.87
CA SER A 13 1.45 -3.76 -12.27
C SER A 13 1.17 -3.33 -10.82
N HIS A 14 -0.10 -3.05 -10.49
CA HIS A 14 -0.50 -2.67 -9.15
C HIS A 14 -0.40 -3.81 -8.13
N LEU A 15 -0.30 -5.08 -8.55
CA LEU A 15 -0.06 -6.24 -7.67
C LEU A 15 1.43 -6.55 -7.47
N LEU A 16 2.30 -5.76 -8.09
CA LEU A 16 3.73 -6.00 -8.12
C LEU A 16 4.49 -4.86 -7.43
N GLN A 17 5.64 -5.21 -6.88
CA GLN A 17 6.67 -4.28 -6.45
C GLN A 17 7.87 -4.41 -7.40
N ARG A 18 8.32 -3.29 -7.96
CA ARG A 18 9.57 -3.23 -8.72
C ARG A 18 10.74 -3.07 -7.74
N PHE A 19 11.84 -3.73 -8.04
CA PHE A 19 13.12 -3.59 -7.36
C PHE A 19 14.21 -3.26 -8.36
N GLU A 20 15.09 -2.34 -8.01
CA GLU A 20 16.24 -1.93 -8.80
C GLU A 20 17.52 -1.96 -7.98
N ILE A 21 18.66 -1.94 -8.69
CA ILE A 21 19.97 -1.86 -8.03
C ILE A 21 20.28 -0.39 -7.77
N GLY A 22 20.57 -0.06 -6.52
CA GLY A 22 21.11 1.24 -6.10
C GLY A 22 22.27 1.07 -5.13
N LEU A 23 22.99 2.16 -4.85
CA LEU A 23 24.06 2.15 -3.85
C LEU A 23 23.49 2.45 -2.47
N HIS A 24 23.84 1.63 -1.47
CA HIS A 24 23.50 1.91 -0.08
C HIS A 24 24.24 3.17 0.39
N PRO A 25 23.55 4.15 1.01
CA PRO A 25 24.15 5.44 1.36
C PRO A 25 25.35 5.31 2.31
N GLU A 26 25.29 4.39 3.28
CA GLU A 26 26.35 4.25 4.29
C GLU A 26 27.49 3.32 3.85
N THR A 27 27.17 2.22 3.16
CA THR A 27 28.15 1.15 2.87
C THR A 27 28.68 1.23 1.45
N ARG A 28 28.07 2.08 0.60
CA ARG A 28 28.31 2.20 -0.85
C ARG A 28 28.22 0.87 -1.61
N ALA A 29 27.65 -0.16 -0.98
CA ALA A 29 27.46 -1.46 -1.60
C ALA A 29 26.21 -1.45 -2.48
N ALA A 30 26.25 -2.20 -3.58
CA ALA A 30 25.09 -2.36 -4.46
C ALA A 30 23.99 -3.20 -3.77
N TRP A 31 22.81 -2.62 -3.63
CA TRP A 31 21.66 -3.16 -2.92
C TRP A 31 20.42 -3.13 -3.81
N ALA A 32 19.53 -4.07 -3.57
CA ALA A 32 18.20 -4.11 -4.15
C ALA A 32 17.28 -3.18 -3.38
N PHE A 33 16.80 -2.11 -4.00
CA PHE A 33 15.82 -1.21 -3.39
C PHE A 33 14.49 -1.31 -4.13
N PRO A 34 13.35 -1.24 -3.41
CA PRO A 34 12.08 -1.10 -4.08
C PRO A 34 12.04 0.24 -4.81
N SER A 35 11.27 0.30 -5.90
CA SER A 35 11.14 1.50 -6.70
C SER A 35 9.75 1.55 -7.32
N ASP A 36 9.23 2.76 -7.53
CA ASP A 36 7.88 3.00 -8.08
C ASP A 36 7.91 3.33 -9.58
N ALA A 37 9.06 3.77 -10.06
CA ALA A 37 9.37 4.03 -11.46
C ALA A 37 10.72 3.36 -11.79
N GLY A 38 11.22 3.48 -13.02
CA GLY A 38 12.66 3.41 -13.18
C GLY A 38 13.16 3.16 -14.60
N ASP A 39 14.28 3.82 -14.87
CA ASP A 39 15.01 3.81 -16.14
C ASP A 39 16.11 2.75 -16.16
N HIS A 40 16.33 2.07 -15.04
CA HIS A 40 17.41 1.12 -14.85
C HIS A 40 16.93 -0.33 -14.81
N ARG A 41 17.89 -1.26 -14.80
CA ARG A 41 17.61 -2.68 -14.70
C ARG A 41 16.95 -3.00 -13.36
N GLY A 42 15.79 -3.63 -13.43
CA GLY A 42 15.05 -4.07 -12.26
C GLY A 42 14.24 -5.33 -12.53
N TYR A 43 13.63 -5.88 -11.48
CA TYR A 43 12.67 -6.97 -11.59
C TYR A 43 11.40 -6.62 -10.83
N TYR A 44 10.31 -7.30 -11.17
CA TYR A 44 9.06 -7.21 -10.44
C TYR A 44 8.82 -8.48 -9.62
N ALA A 45 8.45 -8.35 -8.36
CA ALA A 45 7.94 -9.44 -7.55
C ALA A 45 6.50 -9.15 -7.11
N LYS A 46 5.75 -10.20 -6.77
CA LYS A 46 4.41 -10.03 -6.19
C LYS A 46 4.52 -9.28 -4.88
N LEU A 47 3.65 -8.29 -4.69
CA LEU A 47 3.53 -7.56 -3.43
C LEU A 47 2.91 -8.48 -2.38
N ASN A 48 3.76 -9.30 -1.76
CA ASN A 48 3.39 -10.28 -0.75
C ASN A 48 4.63 -10.57 0.12
N PRO A 49 4.58 -10.37 1.45
CA PRO A 49 5.72 -10.52 2.35
C PRO A 49 6.36 -11.91 2.29
N ALA A 50 5.57 -12.98 2.11
CA ALA A 50 6.11 -14.33 2.00
C ALA A 50 6.89 -14.53 0.69
N VAL A 51 6.38 -13.99 -0.42
CA VAL A 51 7.10 -13.99 -1.71
C VAL A 51 8.41 -13.22 -1.60
N LEU A 52 8.38 -12.02 -1.00
CA LEU A 52 9.58 -11.20 -0.85
C LEU A 52 10.61 -11.85 0.07
N SER A 53 10.16 -12.49 1.16
CA SER A 53 11.03 -13.25 2.07
C SER A 53 11.65 -14.45 1.37
N HIS A 54 10.92 -15.11 0.47
CA HIS A 54 11.46 -16.20 -0.33
C HIS A 54 12.52 -15.68 -1.31
N VAL A 55 12.23 -14.59 -2.03
CA VAL A 55 13.19 -13.96 -2.95
C VAL A 55 14.48 -13.57 -2.22
N GLN A 56 14.36 -12.98 -1.03
CA GLN A 56 15.48 -12.65 -0.17
C GLN A 56 16.33 -13.87 0.19
N LYS A 57 15.72 -15.02 0.49
CA LYS A 57 16.45 -16.21 0.92
C LYS A 57 17.09 -16.98 -0.23
N GLN A 58 16.40 -17.12 -1.36
CA GLN A 58 16.75 -18.12 -2.39
C GLN A 58 17.08 -17.52 -3.76
N ASP A 59 16.40 -16.46 -4.17
CA ASP A 59 16.38 -16.07 -5.59
C ASP A 59 17.09 -14.73 -5.90
N HIS A 60 17.36 -13.88 -4.90
CA HIS A 60 17.91 -12.53 -5.14
C HIS A 60 19.24 -12.54 -5.91
N LYS A 61 20.13 -13.52 -5.64
CA LYS A 61 21.39 -13.68 -6.37
C LYS A 61 21.15 -13.94 -7.85
N ARG A 62 20.16 -14.76 -8.21
CA ARG A 62 19.81 -15.01 -9.62
C ARG A 62 19.23 -13.76 -10.27
N LEU A 63 18.32 -13.07 -9.58
CA LEU A 63 17.59 -11.91 -10.12
C LEU A 63 18.51 -10.73 -10.45
N PHE A 64 19.53 -10.49 -9.63
CA PHE A 64 20.53 -9.45 -9.86
C PHE A 64 21.86 -9.98 -10.39
N ARG A 65 21.95 -11.25 -10.83
CA ARG A 65 23.21 -11.88 -11.28
C ARG A 65 24.37 -11.71 -10.28
N GLY A 66 24.06 -11.77 -8.98
CA GLY A 66 25.01 -11.59 -7.88
C GLY A 66 25.42 -10.13 -7.61
N ALA A 67 24.95 -9.17 -8.41
CA ALA A 67 25.39 -7.78 -8.35
C ALA A 67 24.80 -6.97 -7.18
N ALA A 68 23.76 -7.47 -6.51
CA ALA A 68 23.10 -6.73 -5.44
C ALA A 68 22.82 -7.60 -4.21
N ARG A 69 22.99 -6.99 -3.04
CA ARG A 69 22.53 -7.53 -1.75
C ARG A 69 21.04 -7.25 -1.57
N TYR A 70 20.34 -8.15 -0.89
CA TYR A 70 18.95 -7.93 -0.50
C TYR A 70 18.88 -7.62 1.00
N PRO A 71 18.37 -6.44 1.41
CA PRO A 71 18.22 -6.04 2.81
C PRO A 71 17.46 -7.07 3.64
N LYS A 72 17.94 -7.33 4.87
CA LYS A 72 17.29 -8.32 5.75
C LYS A 72 15.88 -7.91 6.17
N ASN A 73 15.66 -6.60 6.29
CA ASN A 73 14.44 -5.94 6.75
C ASN A 73 13.59 -5.39 5.59
N MET A 74 13.67 -5.98 4.39
CA MET A 74 12.99 -5.44 3.22
C MET A 74 11.47 -5.29 3.39
N ASN A 75 10.82 -6.24 4.07
CA ASN A 75 9.37 -6.16 4.31
C ASN A 75 9.03 -4.93 5.18
N GLN A 76 9.82 -4.65 6.21
CA GLN A 76 9.65 -3.47 7.05
C GLN A 76 9.90 -2.18 6.26
N TYR A 77 10.95 -2.18 5.43
CA TYR A 77 11.25 -1.02 4.57
C TYR A 77 10.12 -0.74 3.57
N LEU A 78 9.53 -1.78 2.99
CA LEU A 78 8.38 -1.65 2.09
C LEU A 78 7.13 -1.18 2.78
N ASP A 79 6.82 -1.75 3.94
CA ASP A 79 5.68 -1.32 4.77
C ASP A 79 5.78 0.18 5.08
N GLN A 80 6.94 0.63 5.57
CA GLN A 80 7.22 2.04 5.84
C GLN A 80 7.11 2.91 4.59
N ARG A 81 7.67 2.49 3.46
CA ARG A 81 7.60 3.25 2.20
C ARG A 81 6.17 3.38 1.68
N MET A 82 5.39 2.31 1.74
CA MET A 82 3.99 2.33 1.32
C MET A 82 3.18 3.26 2.22
N MET A 83 3.41 3.22 3.54
CA MET A 83 2.78 4.13 4.49
C MET A 83 3.17 5.60 4.25
N GLN A 84 4.46 5.88 4.03
CA GLN A 84 4.92 7.23 3.67
C GLN A 84 4.28 7.73 2.38
N THR A 85 4.12 6.86 1.38
CA THR A 85 3.43 7.19 0.13
C THR A 85 1.97 7.51 0.40
N LEU A 86 1.28 6.70 1.22
CA LEU A 86 -0.09 6.95 1.63
C LEU A 86 -0.26 8.31 2.32
N VAL A 87 0.55 8.58 3.35
CA VAL A 87 0.53 9.85 4.09
C VAL A 87 0.77 11.04 3.16
N LYS A 88 1.76 10.93 2.25
CA LYS A 88 2.05 11.98 1.26
C LYS A 88 0.87 12.20 0.31
N GLN A 89 0.22 11.13 -0.16
CA GLN A 89 -0.92 11.25 -1.06
C GLN A 89 -2.14 11.79 -0.33
N ALA A 90 -2.32 11.44 0.95
CA ALA A 90 -3.44 11.89 1.75
C ALA A 90 -3.51 13.42 1.87
N SER A 91 -2.38 14.13 1.88
CA SER A 91 -2.36 15.60 1.94
C SER A 91 -2.72 16.28 0.62
N LEU A 92 -2.82 15.54 -0.48
CA LEU A 92 -3.10 16.05 -1.82
C LEU A 92 -4.58 15.87 -2.23
N VAL A 93 -5.35 15.11 -1.46
CA VAL A 93 -6.72 14.72 -1.82
C VAL A 93 -7.74 15.53 -1.03
N LYS A 94 -8.89 15.78 -1.65
CA LYS A 94 -10.04 16.42 -1.01
C LYS A 94 -10.93 15.39 -0.34
N TYR A 95 -11.42 15.75 0.83
CA TYR A 95 -12.28 14.90 1.65
C TYR A 95 -13.64 15.53 1.87
N THR A 96 -14.66 14.69 2.06
CA THR A 96 -15.96 15.08 2.58
C THR A 96 -16.23 14.38 3.91
N ARG A 97 -16.79 15.12 4.88
CA ARG A 97 -17.18 14.59 6.20
C ARG A 97 -18.51 13.84 6.17
N THR A 98 -19.31 14.01 5.12
CA THR A 98 -20.65 13.41 4.97
C THR A 98 -20.76 12.68 3.63
N PRO A 99 -20.31 11.42 3.51
CA PRO A 99 -20.56 10.65 2.32
C PRO A 99 -22.07 10.32 2.21
N THR A 100 -22.79 11.00 1.32
CA THR A 100 -24.25 10.89 1.18
C THR A 100 -24.66 9.87 0.11
N ALA A 101 -25.08 8.68 0.54
CA ALA A 101 -25.75 7.68 -0.30
C ALA A 101 -24.91 7.01 -1.43
N PRO A 102 -25.36 5.85 -1.94
CA PRO A 102 -24.75 5.19 -3.10
C PRO A 102 -25.03 5.99 -4.37
N GLY A 103 -24.00 6.39 -5.11
CA GLY A 103 -24.11 7.17 -6.36
C GLY A 103 -23.38 8.51 -6.34
N ASP A 104 -22.93 8.97 -5.18
CA ASP A 104 -22.04 10.13 -5.06
C ASP A 104 -20.65 9.84 -5.63
N ASP A 105 -20.01 10.87 -6.19
CA ASP A 105 -18.67 10.83 -6.82
C ASP A 105 -17.56 10.66 -5.76
N TYR A 106 -17.49 9.47 -5.14
CA TYR A 106 -16.41 9.07 -4.24
C TYR A 106 -15.49 8.05 -4.91
N GLN A 107 -14.19 8.22 -4.69
CA GLN A 107 -13.20 7.24 -5.12
C GLN A 107 -13.14 6.05 -4.15
N CYS A 108 -13.34 6.31 -2.86
CA CYS A 108 -13.43 5.32 -1.78
C CYS A 108 -13.93 5.98 -0.48
N VAL A 109 -14.26 5.15 0.52
CA VAL A 109 -14.61 5.61 1.88
C VAL A 109 -13.55 5.15 2.88
N LEU A 110 -13.15 6.06 3.75
CA LEU A 110 -12.23 5.85 4.85
C LEU A 110 -13.03 5.75 6.15
N GLN A 111 -12.91 4.64 6.84
CA GLN A 111 -13.59 4.42 8.11
C GLN A 111 -12.63 4.70 9.27
N LEU A 112 -12.91 5.76 10.02
CA LEU A 112 -12.09 6.27 11.11
C LEU A 112 -12.53 5.76 12.48
N LYS A 113 -13.79 5.34 12.61
CA LYS A 113 -14.35 4.73 13.82
C LYS A 113 -14.99 3.38 13.51
N PRO A 114 -15.00 2.41 14.45
CA PRO A 114 -15.72 1.16 14.28
C PRO A 114 -17.20 1.42 13.92
N PRO A 115 -17.78 0.68 12.95
CA PRO A 115 -19.18 0.89 12.60
C PRO A 115 -20.06 0.42 13.77
N PRO A 116 -21.21 1.07 14.03
CA PRO A 116 -22.21 0.48 14.90
C PRO A 116 -22.66 -0.88 14.35
N LEU A 117 -23.01 -1.83 15.22
CA LEU A 117 -23.39 -3.20 14.87
C LEU A 117 -24.54 -3.30 13.85
N SER A 118 -25.34 -2.24 13.72
CA SER A 118 -26.47 -2.11 12.80
C SER A 118 -26.11 -1.51 11.42
N SER A 119 -24.84 -1.24 11.15
CA SER A 119 -24.42 -0.63 9.88
C SER A 119 -24.39 -1.67 8.76
N ILE A 120 -25.32 -1.55 7.82
CA ILE A 120 -25.23 -2.28 6.56
C ILE A 120 -24.21 -1.55 5.70
N SER A 121 -23.05 -2.16 5.44
CA SER A 121 -22.07 -1.64 4.49
C SER A 121 -22.73 -1.55 3.12
N ALA A 122 -22.74 -0.36 2.51
CA ALA A 122 -23.17 -0.20 1.13
C ALA A 122 -22.26 -1.08 0.25
N PRO A 123 -22.80 -2.06 -0.50
CA PRO A 123 -22.00 -3.08 -1.17
C PRO A 123 -21.12 -2.55 -2.31
N ASP A 124 -21.41 -1.35 -2.82
CA ASP A 124 -20.82 -0.85 -4.07
C ASP A 124 -19.61 0.08 -3.87
N ILE A 125 -19.30 0.48 -2.63
CA ILE A 125 -18.21 1.43 -2.36
C ILE A 125 -17.08 0.75 -1.58
N THR A 126 -15.87 0.81 -2.14
CA THR A 126 -14.67 0.28 -1.46
C THR A 126 -14.41 1.08 -0.18
N THR A 127 -14.45 0.39 0.96
CA THR A 127 -14.26 0.97 2.29
C THR A 127 -12.99 0.43 2.94
N TYR A 128 -12.19 1.31 3.54
CA TYR A 128 -10.95 0.97 4.25
C TYR A 128 -11.10 1.25 5.74
N ALA A 129 -10.80 0.27 6.60
CA ALA A 129 -10.88 0.40 8.06
C ALA A 129 -9.56 0.92 8.65
N LEU A 130 -9.44 2.24 8.84
CA LEU A 130 -8.23 2.89 9.33
C LEU A 130 -8.13 2.93 10.86
N PHE A 131 -9.19 2.57 11.57
CA PHE A 131 -9.18 2.50 13.05
C PHE A 131 -8.33 1.33 13.61
N THR A 132 -7.61 0.60 12.76
CA THR A 132 -6.77 -0.54 13.19
C THR A 132 -5.29 -0.12 13.29
N PRO A 133 -4.47 -0.77 14.16
CA PRO A 133 -3.10 -0.32 14.42
C PRO A 133 -2.19 -0.21 13.19
N SER A 134 -2.41 -1.04 12.17
CA SER A 134 -1.61 -1.03 10.94
C SER A 134 -1.78 0.26 10.12
N TRP A 135 -2.87 1.00 10.32
CA TRP A 135 -3.15 2.25 9.60
C TRP A 135 -2.85 3.50 10.42
N GLN A 136 -2.35 3.34 11.66
CA GLN A 136 -2.18 4.45 12.60
C GLN A 136 -1.44 5.66 12.01
N PRO A 137 -0.31 5.52 11.28
CA PRO A 137 0.39 6.68 10.76
C PRO A 137 -0.42 7.48 9.71
N LEU A 138 -1.27 6.80 8.93
CA LEU A 138 -2.19 7.46 8.01
C LEU A 138 -3.36 8.11 8.76
N TYR A 139 -3.89 7.42 9.78
CA TYR A 139 -4.92 7.96 10.65
C TYR A 139 -4.48 9.28 11.31
N ASP A 140 -3.30 9.28 11.94
CA ASP A 140 -2.74 10.48 12.59
C ASP A 140 -2.54 11.63 11.60
N ALA A 141 -2.04 11.32 10.39
CA ALA A 141 -1.85 12.32 9.34
C ALA A 141 -3.18 12.93 8.86
N LEU A 142 -4.24 12.11 8.77
CA LEU A 142 -5.57 12.59 8.41
C LEU A 142 -6.15 13.49 9.52
N LEU A 143 -5.99 13.13 10.79
CA LEU A 143 -6.43 13.96 11.91
C LEU A 143 -5.74 15.33 11.91
N ALA A 144 -4.41 15.34 11.73
CA ALA A 144 -3.64 16.58 11.63
C ALA A 144 -4.10 17.47 10.46
N HIS A 145 -4.61 16.86 9.38
CA HIS A 145 -5.11 17.58 8.22
C HIS A 145 -6.55 18.10 8.39
N LEU A 146 -7.40 17.34 9.08
CA LEU A 146 -8.83 17.66 9.19
C LEU A 146 -9.14 18.79 10.19
N GLY A 147 -8.27 19.00 11.18
CA GLY A 147 -8.46 20.01 12.23
C GLY A 147 -9.61 19.65 13.19
N ASP A 148 -9.30 19.60 14.49
CA ASP A 148 -10.10 19.16 15.63
C ASP A 148 -10.22 17.64 15.87
N GLU A 149 -9.66 17.18 17.00
CA GLU A 149 -9.82 15.81 17.52
C GLU A 149 -11.24 15.53 18.05
N ASP A 150 -11.97 16.57 18.46
CA ASP A 150 -13.30 16.45 19.07
C ASP A 150 -14.43 16.22 18.04
N ASP A 151 -14.21 16.52 16.75
CA ASP A 151 -15.19 16.35 15.67
C ASP A 151 -14.70 15.41 14.55
N VAL A 152 -13.99 14.35 14.92
CA VAL A 152 -13.55 13.34 13.94
C VAL A 152 -14.77 12.58 13.41
N PRO A 153 -15.09 12.66 12.10
CA PRO A 153 -16.23 11.97 11.54
C PRO A 153 -16.00 10.45 11.60
N ALA A 154 -17.07 9.66 11.76
CA ALA A 154 -16.94 8.20 11.76
C ALA A 154 -16.43 7.66 10.42
N THR A 155 -16.78 8.34 9.33
CA THR A 155 -16.40 8.02 7.95
C THR A 155 -16.01 9.28 7.20
N LEU A 156 -15.03 9.15 6.32
CA LEU A 156 -14.54 10.22 5.46
C LEU A 156 -14.61 9.76 3.99
N GLY A 157 -15.34 10.50 3.16
CA GLY A 157 -15.41 10.23 1.73
C GLY A 157 -14.22 10.85 1.00
N VAL A 158 -13.53 10.06 0.17
CA VAL A 158 -12.49 10.58 -0.72
C VAL A 158 -13.16 11.05 -2.00
N VAL A 159 -13.15 12.37 -2.25
CA VAL A 159 -13.82 12.96 -3.42
C VAL A 159 -13.14 12.46 -4.70
N LYS A 160 -13.93 11.97 -5.65
CA LYS A 160 -13.43 11.45 -6.92
C LYS A 160 -12.87 12.56 -7.77
N SER A 161 -11.60 12.42 -8.11
CA SER A 161 -10.86 13.28 -9.02
C SER A 161 -9.65 12.52 -9.58
N ILE A 162 -9.03 13.05 -10.63
CA ILE A 162 -7.77 12.50 -11.16
C ILE A 162 -6.69 12.46 -10.05
N ASP A 163 -6.68 13.48 -9.17
CA ASP A 163 -5.74 13.58 -8.06
C ASP A 163 -5.98 12.56 -6.94
N SER A 164 -7.21 12.04 -6.82
CA SER A 164 -7.57 11.00 -5.85
C SER A 164 -7.15 9.60 -6.27
N VAL A 165 -6.89 9.37 -7.57
CA VAL A 165 -6.56 8.05 -8.12
C VAL A 165 -5.25 7.48 -7.53
N PRO A 166 -4.13 8.24 -7.46
CA PRO A 166 -2.90 7.74 -6.83
C PRO A 166 -3.10 7.31 -5.38
N PHE A 167 -3.90 8.06 -4.61
CA PHE A 167 -4.21 7.71 -3.23
C PHE A 167 -5.03 6.42 -3.12
N ALA A 168 -6.07 6.28 -3.94
CA ALA A 168 -6.89 5.05 -3.96
C ALA A 168 -6.09 3.82 -4.37
N VAL A 169 -5.19 3.95 -5.36
CA VAL A 169 -4.27 2.88 -5.75
C VAL A 169 -3.31 2.54 -4.61
N ALA A 170 -2.78 3.53 -3.89
CA ALA A 170 -1.92 3.30 -2.74
C ALA A 170 -2.67 2.59 -1.59
N LEU A 171 -3.92 2.99 -1.30
CA LEU A 171 -4.78 2.35 -0.30
C LEU A 171 -5.03 0.89 -0.65
N PHE A 172 -5.42 0.62 -1.89
CA PHE A 172 -5.62 -0.74 -2.38
C PHE A 172 -4.36 -1.59 -2.26
N ARG A 173 -3.20 -1.06 -2.66
CA ARG A 173 -1.92 -1.76 -2.55
C ARG A 173 -1.57 -2.09 -1.11
N TYR A 174 -1.75 -1.15 -0.18
CA TYR A 174 -1.45 -1.38 1.24
C TYR A 174 -2.43 -2.37 1.88
N GLN A 175 -3.72 -2.29 1.54
CA GLN A 175 -4.70 -3.29 1.97
C GLN A 175 -4.32 -4.71 1.52
N LEU A 176 -3.89 -4.88 0.27
CA LEU A 176 -3.39 -6.18 -0.22
C LEU A 176 -2.14 -6.66 0.54
N TRP A 177 -1.24 -5.74 0.86
CA TRP A 177 -0.06 -6.03 1.68
C TRP A 177 -0.47 -6.56 3.06
N LEU A 178 -1.37 -5.88 3.75
CA LEU A 178 -1.90 -6.29 5.06
C LEU A 178 -2.63 -7.64 5.00
N GLN A 179 -3.51 -7.84 4.02
CA GLN A 179 -4.22 -9.11 3.83
C GLN A 179 -3.28 -10.29 3.57
N SER A 180 -2.09 -10.03 3.04
CA SER A 180 -1.08 -11.06 2.82
C SER A 180 -0.15 -11.31 4.02
N LEU A 181 -0.17 -10.44 5.03
CA LEU A 181 0.51 -10.64 6.31
C LEU A 181 -0.31 -11.53 7.23
N THR A 182 -1.64 -11.42 7.19
CA THR A 182 -2.52 -12.37 7.86
C THR A 182 -2.44 -13.68 7.09
N PRO A 183 -1.97 -14.78 7.69
CA PRO A 183 -2.13 -16.09 7.10
C PRO A 183 -3.64 -16.35 7.08
N SER A 184 -4.29 -16.08 5.96
CA SER A 184 -5.69 -16.38 5.81
C SER A 184 -5.88 -17.85 6.13
N LEU A 185 -6.77 -18.10 7.09
CA LEU A 185 -7.85 -19.07 7.10
C LEU A 185 -8.48 -19.33 5.71
N LEU A 186 -7.64 -19.62 4.72
CA LEU A 186 -7.94 -20.13 3.38
C LEU A 186 -7.31 -21.53 3.30
N LYS A 187 -7.70 -22.34 4.27
CA LYS A 187 -7.98 -23.77 4.11
C LYS A 187 -9.42 -23.94 4.58
N ALA A 188 -10.36 -23.73 3.67
CA ALA A 188 -11.69 -24.31 3.72
C ALA A 188 -11.89 -25.01 2.37
#